data_AF-A0A7Y5HG40-F1
#
_entry.id   AF-A0A7Y5HG40-F1
#
_cell.length_a   1.000
_cell.length_b   1.000
_cell.length_c   1.000
_cell.angle_alpha   90.00
_cell.angle_beta   90.00
_cell.angle_gamma   90.00
#
_symmetry.space_group_name_H-M   'P 1'
#
loop_
_entity.id
_entity.type
_entity.pdbx_description
1 polymer ?
#
loop_
_entity_poly.entity_id
_entity_poly.type
_entity_poly.pdbx_seq_one_letter_code
_entity_poly.pdbx_strand_id
1 'polypeptide(L)'
;MIPSVETRGIPSPFRRLLLTDFWDGPVEGLAVDSNGAVYAFDLLDWDEHHSVRVFSIAAVPDLRWIDLKGALQPHGTEDWTEWVLPVSLPPEAEALLQRAEAANTVIAVVATSDLLATIEVWRPVAGPLAPVEGDGWLESLGLPRRGRSQA
;
A
#
# COMPACT_ATOMS: atom_id res chain seq x y z
N MET A 1 -1.73 9.18 -11.72
CA MET A 1 -2.50 8.33 -12.67
C MET A 1 -2.06 6.90 -12.43
N ILE A 2 -2.99 5.99 -12.19
CA ILE A 2 -2.69 4.58 -11.94
C ILE A 2 -2.45 3.84 -13.27
N PRO A 3 -1.36 3.05 -13.42
CA PRO A 3 -1.13 2.25 -14.62
C PRO A 3 -2.17 1.14 -14.79
N SER A 4 -2.61 0.92 -16.04
CA SER A 4 -3.54 -0.16 -16.43
C SER A 4 -2.85 -1.39 -17.02
N VAL A 5 -1.53 -1.34 -17.19
CA VAL A 5 -0.69 -2.46 -17.66
C VAL A 5 0.49 -2.65 -16.71
N GLU A 6 1.12 -3.83 -16.73
CA GLU A 6 2.34 -4.04 -15.96
C GLU A 6 3.40 -3.03 -16.39
N THR A 7 3.95 -2.31 -15.42
CA THR A 7 4.95 -1.26 -15.65
C THR A 7 6.05 -1.35 -14.62
N ARG A 8 7.28 -0.94 -14.98
CA ARG A 8 8.46 -1.04 -14.11
C ARG A 8 9.20 0.29 -14.02
N GLY A 9 9.82 0.54 -12.87
CA GLY A 9 10.65 1.74 -12.64
C GLY A 9 9.91 3.07 -12.79
N ILE A 10 8.65 3.12 -12.35
CA ILE A 10 7.82 4.34 -12.47
C ILE A 10 7.84 5.16 -11.19
N PRO A 11 7.66 6.49 -11.26
CA PRO A 11 7.37 7.28 -10.07
C PRO A 11 6.09 6.78 -9.39
N SER A 12 6.08 6.76 -8.06
CA SER A 12 4.88 6.42 -7.30
C SER A 12 3.73 7.37 -7.64
N PRO A 13 2.50 6.84 -7.84
CA PRO A 13 1.32 7.67 -7.97
C PRO A 13 0.91 8.28 -6.62
N PHE A 14 1.42 7.75 -5.51
CA PHE A 14 1.07 8.15 -4.17
C PHE A 14 1.91 9.34 -3.69
N ARG A 15 1.28 10.18 -2.87
CA ARG A 15 1.88 11.39 -2.30
C ARG A 15 1.81 11.41 -0.79
N ARG A 16 0.92 10.62 -0.19
CA ARG A 16 0.79 10.50 1.25
C ARG A 16 0.48 9.06 1.65
N LEU A 17 0.97 8.66 2.82
CA LEU A 17 0.63 7.41 3.49
C LEU A 17 0.07 7.69 4.89
N LEU A 18 -0.97 6.94 5.25
CA LEU A 18 -1.49 6.79 6.61
C LEU A 18 -1.25 5.34 6.99
N LEU A 19 -0.44 5.09 8.01
CA LEU A 19 -0.04 3.74 8.41
C LEU A 19 -0.86 3.31 9.62
N THR A 20 -1.61 2.22 9.49
CA THR A 20 -2.35 1.60 10.60
C THR A 20 -1.52 0.53 11.31
N ASP A 21 -0.57 -0.09 10.59
CA ASP A 21 0.46 -0.94 11.16
C ASP A 21 1.85 -0.61 10.59
N PHE A 22 2.86 -0.73 11.45
CA PHE A 22 4.25 -0.40 11.14
C PHE A 22 5.21 -1.36 11.83
N TRP A 23 5.90 -2.17 11.05
CA TRP A 23 6.94 -3.08 11.53
C TRP A 23 8.14 -3.05 10.57
N ASP A 24 9.21 -2.40 11.03
CA ASP A 24 10.43 -2.13 10.27
C ASP A 24 10.17 -1.44 8.90
N GLY A 25 9.04 -0.71 8.81
CA GLY A 25 8.51 -0.11 7.59
C GLY A 25 6.99 -0.28 7.48
N PRO A 26 6.35 0.32 6.46
CA PRO A 26 4.92 0.20 6.21
C PRO A 26 4.49 -1.27 6.06
N VAL A 27 3.50 -1.69 6.83
CA VAL A 27 2.88 -3.02 6.73
C VAL A 27 1.51 -2.89 6.09
N GLU A 28 0.67 -2.01 6.62
CA GLU A 28 -0.68 -1.82 6.11
C GLU A 28 -1.13 -0.37 6.31
N GLY A 29 -2.12 0.05 5.54
CA GLY A 29 -2.74 1.37 5.72
C GLY A 29 -3.36 1.93 4.45
N LEU A 30 -3.38 3.26 4.37
CA LEU A 30 -3.98 3.99 3.26
C LEU A 30 -2.94 4.83 2.52
N ALA A 31 -2.94 4.74 1.19
CA ALA A 31 -2.17 5.58 0.30
C ALA A 31 -3.10 6.59 -0.41
N VAL A 32 -2.59 7.81 -0.62
CA VAL A 32 -3.33 8.90 -1.25
C VAL A 32 -2.60 9.36 -2.50
N ASP A 33 -3.29 9.41 -3.64
CA ASP A 33 -2.72 9.93 -4.89
C ASP A 33 -2.75 11.47 -4.96
N SER A 34 -2.15 12.03 -6.01
CA SER A 34 -2.14 13.48 -6.25
C SER A 34 -3.52 14.12 -6.42
N ASN A 35 -4.56 13.34 -6.72
CA ASN A 35 -5.93 13.80 -6.88
C ASN A 35 -6.74 13.67 -5.58
N GLY A 36 -6.14 13.12 -4.51
CA GLY A 36 -6.82 12.84 -3.25
C GLY A 36 -7.73 11.60 -3.30
N ALA A 37 -7.52 10.70 -4.27
CA ALA A 37 -8.12 9.37 -4.25
C ALA A 37 -7.38 8.50 -3.23
N VAL A 38 -8.14 7.65 -2.53
CA VAL A 38 -7.63 6.81 -1.45
C VAL A 38 -7.56 5.36 -1.90
N TYR A 39 -6.48 4.70 -1.51
CA TYR A 39 -6.21 3.31 -1.77
C TYR A 39 -5.82 2.63 -0.46
N ALA A 40 -6.32 1.44 -0.18
CA ALA A 40 -5.79 0.60 0.88
C ALA A 40 -4.58 -0.18 0.34
N PHE A 41 -3.61 -0.45 1.21
CA PHE A 41 -2.49 -1.31 0.89
C PHE A 41 -2.17 -2.25 2.05
N ASP A 42 -1.76 -3.47 1.73
CA ASP A 42 -1.32 -4.48 2.69
C ASP A 42 -0.04 -5.15 2.20
N LEU A 43 0.90 -5.40 3.11
CA LEU A 43 2.13 -6.11 2.82
C LEU A 43 1.84 -7.60 2.58
N LEU A 44 2.14 -8.05 1.37
CA LEU A 44 1.91 -9.44 0.92
C LEU A 44 3.15 -10.31 1.06
N ASP A 45 4.33 -9.75 0.83
CA ASP A 45 5.60 -10.45 0.89
C ASP A 45 6.73 -9.45 1.16
N TRP A 46 7.71 -9.90 1.92
CA TRP A 46 8.92 -9.14 2.22
C TRP A 46 10.06 -10.13 2.39
N ASP A 47 11.19 -9.85 1.76
CA ASP A 47 12.43 -10.59 1.96
C ASP A 47 13.34 -9.72 2.82
N GLU A 48 13.67 -10.15 4.04
CA GLU A 48 14.55 -9.43 4.97
C GLU A 48 15.92 -9.09 4.35
N HIS A 49 16.35 -9.82 3.31
CA HIS A 49 17.60 -9.56 2.58
C HIS A 49 17.44 -8.51 1.47
N HIS A 50 16.20 -8.22 1.06
CA HIS A 50 15.88 -7.20 0.09
C HIS A 50 15.19 -6.02 0.77
N SER A 51 15.65 -4.81 0.46
CA SER A 51 14.91 -3.60 0.79
C SER A 51 13.59 -3.46 0.01
N VAL A 52 13.11 -4.52 -0.68
CA VAL A 52 11.93 -4.52 -1.53
C VAL A 52 10.79 -5.22 -0.82
N ARG A 53 9.65 -4.54 -0.74
CA ARG A 53 8.39 -5.00 -0.17
C ARG A 53 7.37 -5.16 -1.29
N VAL A 54 6.49 -6.14 -1.15
CA VAL A 54 5.38 -6.38 -2.07
C VAL A 54 4.07 -6.07 -1.39
N PHE A 55 3.28 -5.19 -1.97
CA PHE A 55 2.01 -4.73 -1.44
C PHE A 55 0.83 -5.07 -2.36
N SER A 56 -0.32 -5.40 -1.79
CA SER A 56 -1.62 -5.25 -2.46
C SER A 56 -1.97 -3.77 -2.53
N ILE A 57 -2.68 -3.35 -3.57
CA ILE A 57 -3.30 -2.02 -3.64
C ILE A 57 -4.77 -2.20 -3.99
N ALA A 58 -5.66 -1.77 -3.11
CA ALA A 58 -7.11 -1.79 -3.31
C ALA A 58 -7.67 -0.37 -3.44
N ALA A 59 -8.60 -0.17 -4.39
CA ALA A 59 -9.26 1.13 -4.54
C ALA A 59 -10.35 1.29 -3.48
N VAL A 60 -10.45 2.48 -2.87
CA VAL A 60 -11.51 2.84 -1.92
C VAL A 60 -12.37 3.97 -2.55
N PRO A 61 -13.26 3.64 -3.50
CA PRO A 61 -13.92 4.65 -4.37
C PRO A 61 -14.76 5.68 -3.62
N ASP A 62 -15.34 5.30 -2.47
CA ASP A 62 -16.22 6.15 -1.67
C ASP A 62 -15.48 6.93 -0.56
N LEU A 63 -14.15 6.96 -0.60
CA LEU A 63 -13.33 7.63 0.39
C LEU A 63 -12.34 8.58 -0.28
N ARG A 64 -12.34 9.84 0.15
CA ARG A 64 -11.39 10.85 -0.32
C ARG A 64 -10.49 11.29 0.82
N TRP A 65 -9.33 11.83 0.44
CA TRP A 65 -8.40 12.42 1.40
C TRP A 65 -9.04 13.50 2.27
N ILE A 66 -9.97 14.29 1.72
CA ILE A 66 -10.64 15.35 2.50
C ILE A 66 -11.48 14.80 3.64
N ASP A 67 -12.11 13.62 3.45
CA ASP A 67 -12.92 12.96 4.47
C ASP A 67 -12.03 12.44 5.59
N LEU A 68 -10.92 11.79 5.23
CA LEU A 68 -9.89 11.32 6.16
C LEU A 68 -9.26 12.48 6.92
N LYS A 69 -8.86 13.55 6.23
CA LYS A 69 -8.29 14.74 6.85
C LYS A 69 -9.27 15.33 7.86
N GLY A 70 -10.56 15.42 7.52
CA GLY A 70 -11.58 15.95 8.43
C GLY A 70 -11.72 15.13 9.71
N ALA A 71 -11.80 13.81 9.59
CA ALA A 71 -11.91 12.90 10.73
C ALA A 71 -10.62 12.86 11.59
N LEU A 72 -9.46 13.06 10.96
CA LEU A 72 -8.16 13.00 11.63
C LEU A 72 -7.63 14.37 12.07
N GLN A 73 -8.27 15.47 11.69
CA GLN A 73 -7.85 16.84 11.96
C GLN A 73 -7.53 17.15 13.43
N PRO A 74 -8.25 16.58 14.44
CA PRO A 74 -7.93 16.79 15.85
C PRO A 74 -6.50 16.38 16.25
N HIS A 75 -5.81 15.59 15.42
CA HIS A 75 -4.48 15.04 15.70
C HIS A 75 -3.33 15.74 14.96
N GLY A 76 -3.59 16.84 14.23
CA GLY A 76 -2.57 17.69 13.61
C GLY A 76 -1.93 17.10 12.35
N THR A 77 -2.51 17.33 11.17
CA THR A 77 -2.27 16.48 9.99
C THR A 77 -1.77 17.21 8.74
N GLU A 78 -1.48 18.50 8.82
CA GLU A 78 -1.50 19.33 7.60
C GLU A 78 -0.37 19.01 6.60
N ASP A 79 0.82 18.62 7.07
CA ASP A 79 2.04 18.56 6.23
C ASP A 79 2.70 17.19 6.13
N TRP A 80 2.08 16.13 6.65
CA TRP A 80 2.73 14.81 6.65
C TRP A 80 2.65 14.10 5.30
N THR A 81 3.81 13.63 4.84
CA THR A 81 3.94 12.71 3.70
C THR A 81 3.70 11.27 4.14
N GLU A 82 4.14 10.91 5.35
CA GLU A 82 3.87 9.63 5.98
C GLU A 82 3.44 9.89 7.42
N TRP A 83 2.38 9.20 7.86
CA TRP A 83 1.88 9.34 9.22
C TRP A 83 1.44 8.00 9.80
N VAL A 84 2.07 7.59 10.90
CA VAL A 84 1.65 6.44 11.71
C VAL A 84 0.51 6.86 12.62
N LEU A 85 -0.65 6.21 12.44
CA LEU A 85 -1.83 6.49 13.24
C LEU A 85 -1.65 6.01 14.68
N PRO A 86 -2.20 6.75 15.66
CA PRO A 86 -2.18 6.31 17.05
C PRO A 86 -3.05 5.06 17.23
N VAL A 87 -2.71 4.25 18.25
CA VAL A 87 -3.42 3.01 18.62
C VAL A 87 -4.90 3.22 18.95
N SER A 88 -5.29 4.45 19.29
CA SER A 88 -6.68 4.80 19.57
C SER A 88 -7.08 6.01 18.77
N LEU A 89 -8.11 5.84 17.95
CA LEU A 89 -8.67 6.85 17.09
C LEU A 89 -10.07 7.25 17.58
N PRO A 90 -10.55 8.45 17.22
CA PRO A 90 -11.95 8.80 17.36
C PRO A 90 -12.85 7.77 16.65
N PRO A 91 -14.04 7.44 17.18
CA PRO A 91 -14.93 6.43 16.58
C PRO A 91 -15.28 6.69 15.11
N GLU A 92 -15.36 7.96 14.72
CA GLU A 92 -15.60 8.37 13.33
C GLU A 92 -14.42 8.06 12.39
N ALA A 93 -13.18 8.25 12.86
CA ALA A 93 -11.99 7.89 12.10
C ALA A 93 -11.81 6.38 12.02
N GLU A 94 -12.06 5.66 13.12
CA GLU A 94 -12.02 4.20 13.17
C GLU A 94 -13.06 3.58 12.21
N ALA A 95 -14.29 4.10 12.20
CA ALA A 95 -15.32 3.65 11.26
C ALA A 95 -14.95 3.91 9.78
N LEU A 96 -14.22 4.99 9.50
CA LEU A 96 -13.71 5.26 8.15
C LEU A 96 -12.60 4.28 7.74
N LEU A 97 -11.69 3.94 8.64
CA LEU A 97 -10.65 2.94 8.39
C LEU A 97 -11.24 1.56 8.16
N GLN A 98 -12.16 1.11 9.02
CA GLN A 98 -12.84 -0.19 8.84
C GLN A 98 -13.57 -0.26 7.49
N ARG A 99 -14.17 0.84 7.02
CA ARG A 99 -14.78 0.91 5.69
C ARG A 99 -13.74 0.83 4.57
N ALA A 100 -12.57 1.40 4.76
CA ALA A 100 -11.47 1.34 3.80
C ALA A 100 -10.86 -0.06 3.74
N GLU A 101 -10.68 -0.72 4.88
CA GLU A 101 -10.23 -2.12 5.00
C GLU A 101 -11.23 -3.09 4.38
N ALA A 102 -12.53 -2.81 4.49
CA ALA A 102 -13.56 -3.60 3.80
C ALA A 102 -13.52 -3.46 2.26
N ALA A 103 -12.68 -2.59 1.71
CA ALA A 103 -12.51 -2.45 0.26
C ALA A 103 -11.77 -3.66 -0.31
N ASN A 104 -12.52 -4.61 -0.86
CA ASN A 104 -11.97 -5.88 -1.35
C ASN A 104 -11.52 -5.88 -2.82
N THR A 105 -11.60 -4.74 -3.51
CA THR A 105 -11.22 -4.69 -4.93
C THR A 105 -9.76 -4.30 -5.07
N VAL A 106 -8.89 -5.30 -4.93
CA VAL A 106 -7.47 -5.16 -5.27
C VAL A 106 -7.36 -4.85 -6.77
N ILE A 107 -6.62 -3.80 -7.09
CA ILE A 107 -6.40 -3.32 -8.46
C ILE A 107 -4.97 -3.54 -8.94
N ALA A 108 -4.02 -3.69 -8.02
CA ALA A 108 -2.63 -3.98 -8.35
C ALA A 108 -1.89 -4.71 -7.24
N VAL A 109 -0.80 -5.35 -7.64
CA VAL A 109 0.30 -5.75 -6.76
C VAL A 109 1.52 -4.92 -7.12
N VAL A 110 2.17 -4.38 -6.10
CA VAL A 110 3.25 -3.41 -6.24
C VAL A 110 4.48 -3.89 -5.50
N ALA A 111 5.63 -3.91 -6.17
CA ALA A 111 6.93 -4.09 -5.53
C ALA A 111 7.69 -2.77 -5.49
N THR A 112 8.19 -2.41 -4.31
CA THR A 112 8.96 -1.18 -4.10
C THR A 112 9.71 -1.24 -2.78
N SER A 113 10.78 -0.45 -2.66
CA SER A 113 11.41 -0.16 -1.37
C SER A 113 10.70 0.94 -0.58
N ASP A 114 9.90 1.77 -1.26
CA ASP A 114 9.21 2.92 -0.67
C ASP A 114 8.00 3.29 -1.54
N LEU A 115 6.80 3.15 -0.97
CA LEU A 115 5.52 3.45 -1.63
C LEU A 115 5.37 4.92 -2.07
N LEU A 116 6.22 5.83 -1.60
CA LEU A 116 6.24 7.25 -2.01
C LEU A 116 7.33 7.57 -3.05
N ALA A 117 8.24 6.63 -3.32
CA ALA A 117 9.38 6.80 -4.22
C ALA A 117 9.16 6.11 -5.57
N THR A 118 10.11 5.30 -6.02
CA THR A 118 10.02 4.57 -7.29
C THR A 118 9.35 3.23 -7.07
N ILE A 119 8.35 2.94 -7.90
CA ILE A 119 7.73 1.63 -7.98
C ILE A 119 8.53 0.76 -8.95
N GLU A 120 9.15 -0.29 -8.43
CA GLU A 120 9.97 -1.21 -9.21
C GLU A 120 9.11 -2.05 -10.15
N VAL A 121 7.98 -2.55 -9.64
CA VAL A 121 6.97 -3.27 -10.42
C VAL A 121 5.58 -2.81 -9.99
N TRP A 122 4.77 -2.39 -10.95
CA TRP A 122 3.34 -2.20 -10.80
C TRP A 122 2.64 -3.24 -11.68
N ARG A 123 1.97 -4.23 -11.08
CA ARG A 123 1.23 -5.27 -11.82
C ARG A 123 -0.26 -5.13 -11.55
N PRO A 124 -1.07 -4.66 -12.51
CA PRO A 124 -2.52 -4.63 -12.36
C PRO A 124 -3.09 -6.03 -12.14
N VAL A 125 -4.13 -6.13 -11.33
CA VAL A 125 -4.90 -7.36 -11.13
C VAL A 125 -6.38 -7.12 -11.44
N ALA A 126 -7.05 -8.13 -11.98
CA ALA A 126 -8.47 -8.08 -12.33
C ALA A 126 -9.26 -9.00 -11.41
N GLY A 127 -9.54 -8.54 -10.18
CA GLY A 127 -10.34 -9.27 -9.19
C GLY A 127 -9.57 -9.66 -7.94
N PRO A 128 -10.09 -10.63 -7.15
CA PRO A 128 -9.46 -11.03 -5.90
C PRO A 128 -8.07 -11.60 -6.17
N LEU A 129 -7.12 -11.30 -5.27
CA LEU A 129 -5.80 -11.89 -5.34
C LEU A 129 -5.92 -13.40 -5.11
N ALA A 130 -5.51 -14.18 -6.10
CA ALA A 130 -5.31 -15.60 -5.88
C ALA A 130 -4.17 -15.78 -4.85
N PRO A 131 -4.29 -16.74 -3.92
CA PRO A 131 -3.15 -17.14 -3.12
C PRO A 131 -2.00 -17.54 -4.04
N VAL A 132 -0.80 -17.02 -3.82
CA VAL A 132 0.38 -17.46 -4.56
C VAL A 132 0.84 -18.77 -3.94
N GLU A 133 0.64 -19.89 -4.64
CA GLU A 133 1.21 -21.18 -4.26
C GLU A 133 2.73 -21.19 -4.52
N GLY A 134 3.53 -21.75 -3.60
CA GLY A 134 4.97 -21.94 -3.79
C GLY A 134 5.86 -20.80 -3.29
N ASP A 135 6.91 -20.46 -4.05
CA ASP A 135 8.05 -19.60 -3.66
C ASP A 135 7.74 -18.08 -3.60
N GLY A 136 6.47 -17.68 -3.35
CA GLY A 136 6.07 -16.31 -2.93
C GLY A 136 5.86 -15.25 -4.02
N TRP A 137 5.47 -14.02 -3.61
CA TRP A 137 5.09 -12.96 -4.55
C TRP A 137 6.26 -12.38 -5.32
N LEU A 138 7.45 -12.32 -4.72
CA LEU A 138 8.66 -11.79 -5.38
C LEU A 138 8.99 -12.56 -6.67
N GLU A 139 8.97 -13.89 -6.63
CA GLU A 139 9.21 -14.73 -7.81
C GLU A 139 8.12 -14.54 -8.85
N SER A 140 6.85 -14.45 -8.43
CA SER A 140 5.72 -14.19 -9.33
C SER A 140 5.87 -12.87 -10.10
N LEU A 141 6.63 -11.90 -9.56
CA LEU A 141 6.90 -10.60 -10.18
C LEU A 141 8.20 -10.60 -11.00
N GLY A 142 8.88 -11.74 -11.11
CA GLY A 142 10.18 -11.88 -11.74
C GLY A 142 11.30 -11.15 -10.99
N LEU A 143 11.12 -10.93 -9.68
CA LEU A 143 12.14 -10.35 -8.82
C LEU A 143 12.99 -11.46 -8.21
N PRO A 144 14.32 -11.37 -8.26
CA PRO A 144 15.18 -12.39 -7.68
C PRO A 144 15.01 -12.41 -6.16
N ARG A 145 15.02 -13.59 -5.53
CA ARG A 145 15.26 -13.76 -4.09
C ARG A 145 16.77 -13.98 -3.85
N ARG A 146 17.40 -13.20 -2.98
CA ARG A 146 18.84 -13.31 -2.69
C ARG A 146 18.96 -14.22 -1.49
N GLY A 147 18.93 -15.53 -1.72
CA GLY A 147 18.93 -16.46 -0.58
C GLY A 147 19.02 -17.96 -0.84
N ARG A 148 19.01 -18.46 -2.08
CA ARG A 148 19.45 -19.84 -2.34
C ARG A 148 20.87 -19.83 -2.88
N SER A 149 21.83 -19.41 -2.06
CA SER A 149 23.17 -19.98 -2.19
C SER A 149 22.98 -21.47 -1.92
N GLN A 150 23.08 -22.30 -2.95
CA GLN A 150 23.18 -23.74 -2.77
C GLN A 150 24.41 -23.98 -1.86
N ALA A 151 24.16 -24.35 -0.62
CA ALA A 151 25.16 -24.93 0.25
C ALA A 151 25.40 -26.39 -0.17
#